data_AF-A0A2V6M918-F1
#
_entry.id   AF-A0A2V6M918-F1
#
_cell.length_a   1.000
_cell.length_b   1.000
_cell.length_c   1.000
_cell.angle_alpha   90.00
_cell.angle_beta   90.00
_cell.angle_gamma   90.00
#
_symmetry.space_group_name_H-M   'P 1'
#
loop_
_entity.id
_entity.type
_entity.pdbx_description
1 polymer ?
#
loop_
_entity_poly.entity_id
_entity_poly.type
_entity_poly.pdbx_seq_one_letter_code
_entity_poly.pdbx_strand_id
1 'polypeptide(L)' 'GFNRELSLSHLADLGVRRISVGSGLAAVAWGAFIRAARSIATTGQFDAFANAIPFAEINEVFSKRN' A
#
# COMPACT_ATOMS: atom_id res chain seq x y z
N GLY A 1 4.73 -15.75 0.62
CA GLY A 1 4.69 -14.36 1.10
C GLY A 1 5.75 -13.57 0.37
N PHE A 2 5.56 -12.28 0.15
CA PHE A 2 6.56 -11.44 -0.53
C PHE A 2 7.97 -11.68 0.01
N ASN A 3 8.95 -11.82 -0.88
CA ASN A 3 10.35 -11.84 -0.49
C ASN A 3 10.66 -10.48 0.16
N ARG A 4 11.07 -10.51 1.44
CA ARG A 4 11.42 -9.32 2.23
C ARG A 4 12.93 -9.14 2.41
N GLU A 5 13.71 -10.07 1.88
CA GLU A 5 15.16 -10.15 2.06
C GLU A 5 15.91 -9.48 0.89
N LEU A 6 15.30 -9.47 -0.30
CA LEU A 6 15.87 -8.84 -1.48
C LEU A 6 15.16 -7.51 -1.79
N SER A 7 15.95 -6.44 -1.89
CA SER A 7 15.50 -5.16 -2.41
C SER A 7 15.37 -5.19 -3.93
N LEU A 8 14.72 -4.15 -4.50
CA LEU A 8 14.71 -3.95 -5.95
C LEU A 8 16.11 -3.84 -6.54
N SER A 9 17.05 -3.19 -5.84
CA SER A 9 18.44 -3.04 -6.29
C SER A 9 19.18 -4.37 -6.31
N HIS A 10 19.06 -5.19 -5.25
CA HIS A 10 19.68 -6.52 -5.23
C HIS A 10 19.14 -7.41 -6.35
N LEU A 11 17.84 -7.34 -6.63
CA LEU A 11 17.25 -8.08 -7.76
C LEU A 11 17.80 -7.58 -9.10
N ALA A 12 18.01 -6.27 -9.26
CA ALA A 12 18.62 -5.71 -10.46
C ALA A 12 20.08 -6.15 -10.64
N ASP A 13 20.87 -6.19 -9.55
CA ASP A 13 22.26 -6.68 -9.56
C ASP A 13 22.35 -8.15 -9.99
N LEU A 14 21.33 -8.95 -9.67
CA LEU A 14 21.19 -10.34 -10.11
C LEU A 14 20.65 -10.48 -11.55
N GLY A 15 20.43 -9.38 -12.26
CA GLY A 15 19.95 -9.38 -13.65
C GLY A 15 18.44 -9.48 -13.83
N VAL A 16 17.64 -9.35 -12.76
CA VAL A 16 16.17 -9.35 -12.86
C VAL A 16 15.68 -8.11 -13.62
N ARG A 17 14.83 -8.32 -14.64
CA ARG A 17 14.28 -7.25 -15.49
C ARG A 17 12.83 -6.88 -15.19
N ARG A 18 12.06 -7.79 -14.57
CA ARG A 18 10.65 -7.57 -14.24
C ARG A 18 10.31 -8.23 -12.91
N ILE A 19 9.60 -7.51 -12.07
CA ILE A 19 9.13 -7.99 -10.77
C ILE A 19 7.60 -7.91 -10.78
N SER A 20 6.95 -9.03 -10.50
CA SER A 20 5.51 -9.06 -10.27
C SER A 20 5.23 -9.04 -8.77
N VAL A 21 4.28 -8.18 -8.39
CA VAL A 21 3.74 -8.11 -7.04
C VAL A 21 2.47 -8.97 -6.90
N GLY A 22 1.95 -9.55 -7.99
CA GLY A 22 0.65 -10.23 -7.99
C GLY A 22 -0.45 -9.36 -7.35
N SER A 23 -1.23 -9.92 -6.43
CA SER A 23 -2.25 -9.21 -5.64
C SER A 23 -1.69 -8.46 -4.42
N GLY A 24 -0.37 -8.28 -4.31
CA GLY A 24 0.30 -7.73 -3.13
C GLY A 24 -0.18 -6.36 -2.70
N LEU A 25 -0.29 -5.41 -3.64
CA LEU A 25 -0.77 -4.05 -3.33
C LEU A 25 -2.23 -4.05 -2.86
N ALA A 26 -3.07 -4.89 -3.47
CA ALA A 26 -4.46 -5.06 -3.03
C ALA A 26 -4.54 -5.63 -1.60
N ALA A 27 -3.70 -6.62 -1.27
CA ALA A 27 -3.62 -7.17 0.08
C ALA A 27 -3.15 -6.14 1.12
N VAL A 28 -2.22 -5.24 0.77
CA VAL A 28 -1.79 -4.13 1.64
C VAL A 28 -2.95 -3.17 1.90
N ALA A 29 -3.69 -2.77 0.87
CA ALA A 29 -4.85 -1.89 0.99
C ALA A 29 -5.94 -2.51 1.88
N TRP A 30 -6.30 -3.77 1.63
CA TRP A 30 -7.26 -4.49 2.46
C TRP A 30 -6.81 -4.63 3.91
N GLY A 31 -5.52 -4.87 4.15
CA GLY A 31 -4.96 -4.94 5.49
C GLY A 31 -5.15 -3.63 6.26
N ALA A 32 -4.89 -2.49 5.64
CA ALA A 32 -5.11 -1.17 6.26
C ALA A 32 -6.59 -0.92 6.53
N PHE A 33 -7.45 -1.19 5.54
CA PHE A 33 -8.90 -1.02 5.64
C PHE A 33 -9.50 -1.87 6.78
N ILE A 34 -9.19 -3.17 6.83
CA ILE A 34 -9.73 -4.09 7.85
C ILE A 34 -9.26 -3.69 9.26
N ARG A 35 -8.01 -3.23 9.41
CA ARG A 35 -7.52 -2.74 10.73
C ARG A 35 -8.30 -1.50 11.19
N ALA A 36 -8.54 -0.54 10.29
CA ALA A 36 -9.32 0.65 10.61
C ALA A 36 -10.77 0.28 10.96
N ALA A 37 -11.43 -0.54 10.13
CA ALA A 37 -12.80 -1.00 10.37
C ALA A 37 -12.93 -1.77 11.70
N ARG A 38 -11.95 -2.62 12.03
CA ARG A 38 -11.91 -3.34 13.31
C ARG A 38 -11.77 -2.38 14.49
N SER A 39 -10.85 -1.41 14.40
CA SER A 39 -10.68 -0.38 15.44
C SER A 39 -12.01 0.33 15.75
N ILE A 40 -12.72 0.79 14.71
CA ILE A 40 -14.04 1.41 14.88
C ILE A 40 -15.01 0.44 15.56
N ALA A 41 -15.11 -0.79 15.07
CA ALA A 41 -16.07 -1.77 15.56
C ALA A 41 -15.81 -2.21 17.01
N THR A 42 -14.55 -2.26 17.45
CA THR A 42 -14.18 -2.82 18.76
C THR A 42 -13.93 -1.76 19.83
N THR A 43 -13.34 -0.63 19.46
CA THR A 43 -12.92 0.41 20.42
C THR A 43 -13.50 1.79 20.12
N GLY A 44 -14.18 1.97 18.98
CA GLY A 44 -14.71 3.26 18.54
C GLY A 44 -13.64 4.27 18.14
N GLN A 45 -12.39 3.84 17.96
CA GLN A 45 -11.26 4.74 17.69
C GLN A 45 -11.01 4.95 16.19
N PHE A 46 -10.63 6.17 15.85
CA PHE A 46 -10.40 6.63 14.47
C PHE A 46 -8.92 6.96 14.17
N ASP A 47 -7.97 6.57 15.03
CA ASP A 47 -6.54 6.88 14.87
C ASP A 47 -5.95 6.37 13.55
N ALA A 48 -6.53 5.32 12.98
CA ALA A 48 -6.12 4.79 11.68
C ALA A 48 -6.23 5.81 10.53
N PHE A 49 -7.05 6.85 10.68
CA PHE A 49 -7.21 7.93 9.69
C PHE A 49 -6.16 9.05 9.83
N ALA A 50 -5.35 9.07 10.90
CA ALA A 50 -4.31 10.08 11.08
C ALA A 50 -3.27 10.08 9.93
N ASN A 51 -3.10 8.93 9.26
CA ASN A 51 -2.22 8.77 8.11
C ASN A 51 -3.00 8.63 6.79
N ALA A 52 -4.27 9.06 6.75
CA ALA A 52 -5.05 9.03 5.52
C ALA A 52 -4.46 10.01 4.51
N ILE A 53 -4.27 9.54 3.27
CA ILE A 53 -3.82 10.38 2.16
C ILE A 53 -4.90 11.44 1.87
N PRO A 54 -4.58 12.75 1.86
CA PRO A 54 -5.55 13.78 1.53
C PRO A 54 -6.12 13.58 0.12
N PHE A 55 -7.43 13.86 -0.05
CA PHE A 55 -8.06 13.76 -1.37
C PHE A 55 -7.40 14.62 -2.44
N ALA A 56 -6.76 15.73 -2.07
CA ALA A 56 -5.98 16.56 -3.00
C ALA A 56 -4.81 15.78 -3.62
N GLU A 57 -4.07 15.00 -2.82
CA GLU A 57 -2.95 14.17 -3.30
C GLU A 57 -3.47 13.01 -4.16
N ILE A 58 -4.58 12.38 -3.75
CA ILE A 58 -5.26 11.36 -4.57
C ILE A 58 -5.66 11.95 -5.93
N ASN A 59 -6.27 13.13 -5.94
CA ASN A 59 -6.66 13.83 -7.15
C ASN A 59 -5.45 14.19 -8.00
N GLU A 60 -4.32 14.60 -7.40
CA GLU A 60 -3.10 14.90 -8.15
C GLU A 60 -2.60 13.68 -8.93
N VAL A 61 -2.56 12.49 -8.29
CA VAL A 61 -2.20 11.22 -8.94
C VAL A 61 -3.09 10.93 -10.14
N PHE A 62 -4.39 11.23 -10.06
CA PHE A 62 -5.32 11.04 -11.16
C PHE A 62 -5.38 12.19 -12.17
N SER A 63 -4.92 13.39 -11.81
CA SER A 63 -4.98 14.60 -12.64
C SER A 63 -3.94 14.62 -13.76
N LYS A 64 -2.82 13.90 -13.60
CA LYS A 64 -1.80 13.79 -14.64
C LYS A 64 -2.18 12.75 -15.68
N ARG A 65 -3.11 13.16 -16.55
CA ARG A 65 -3.31 12.62 -17.89
C ARG A 65 -3.45 13.78 -18.86
N ASN A 66 -2.32 14.23 -19.39
CA ASN A 66 -2.13 14.78 -20.72
C ASN A 66 -0.72 14.38 -21.16
#